data_AF-A0A0G4NHI5-F1
#
_entry.id   AF-A0A0G4NHI5-F1
#
_cell.length_a   1.000
_cell.length_b   1.000
_cell.length_c   1.000
_cell.angle_alpha   90.00
_cell.angle_beta   90.00
_cell.angle_gamma   90.00
#
_symmetry.space_group_name_H-M   'P 1'
#
loop_
_entity.id
_entity.type
_entity.pdbx_description
1 polymer ?
#
loop_
_entity_poly.entity_id
_entity_poly.type
_entity_poly.pdbx_seq_one_letter_code
_entity_poly.pdbx_strand_id
1 'polypeptide(L)'
;MGLAEYAAAISIIFFIGMPYVGDLATLDHNRLMVQKNLRPSSPERTQFFVEFWKVPIEWVFISIIPGFIITVLFYFDHEISSIICTAKRYGVQKPGGYAWDIALLGTTTILCGILGIPPANGLLPQ
;
A
#
# COMPACT_ATOMS: atom_id res chain seq x y z
N MET A 1 -23.45 -18.20 8.77
CA MET A 1 -22.06 -17.71 8.70
C MET A 1 -21.68 -17.32 7.27
N GLY A 2 -22.00 -18.09 6.23
CA GLY A 2 -21.60 -17.76 4.85
C GLY A 2 -21.99 -16.38 4.30
N LEU A 3 -23.28 -15.98 4.31
CA LEU A 3 -23.69 -14.72 3.64
C LEU A 3 -23.10 -13.43 4.26
N ALA A 4 -22.88 -13.40 5.57
CA ALA A 4 -22.39 -12.21 6.26
C ALA A 4 -20.90 -11.94 5.99
N GLU A 5 -20.11 -12.99 5.77
CA GLU A 5 -18.69 -12.89 5.42
C GLU A 5 -18.50 -12.35 3.99
N TYR A 6 -19.44 -12.62 3.09
CA TYR A 6 -19.45 -12.07 1.73
C TYR A 6 -20.19 -10.74 1.59
N ALA A 7 -20.69 -10.15 2.68
CA ALA A 7 -21.50 -8.94 2.63
C ALA A 7 -20.81 -7.78 1.91
N ALA A 8 -19.51 -7.59 2.15
CA ALA A 8 -18.71 -6.56 1.47
C ALA A 8 -18.64 -6.79 -0.05
N ALA A 9 -18.30 -8.02 -0.47
CA ALA A 9 -18.20 -8.38 -1.88
C ALA A 9 -19.56 -8.27 -2.60
N ILE A 10 -20.63 -8.76 -1.98
CA ILE A 10 -21.99 -8.70 -2.53
C ILE A 10 -22.46 -7.25 -2.64
N SER A 11 -22.20 -6.42 -1.62
CA SER A 11 -22.51 -4.98 -1.65
C SER A 11 -21.79 -4.28 -2.80
N ILE A 12 -20.49 -4.53 -2.98
CA ILE A 12 -19.70 -3.96 -4.09
C ILE A 12 -20.32 -4.33 -5.44
N ILE A 13 -20.62 -5.62 -5.66
CA ILE A 13 -21.20 -6.09 -6.94
C ILE A 13 -22.58 -5.45 -7.18
N PHE A 14 -23.42 -5.37 -6.14
CA PHE A 14 -24.76 -4.81 -6.24
C PHE A 14 -24.74 -3.30 -6.57
N PHE A 15 -23.92 -2.52 -5.86
CA PHE A 15 -23.81 -1.07 -6.08
C PHE A 15 -23.02 -0.70 -7.34
N ILE A 16 -22.12 -1.55 -7.83
CA ILE A 16 -21.50 -1.38 -9.16
C ILE A 16 -22.48 -1.74 -10.27
N GLY A 17 -23.36 -2.73 -10.07
CA GLY A 17 -24.32 -3.20 -11.08
C GLY A 17 -25.54 -2.29 -11.25
N MET A 18 -26.04 -1.69 -10.15
CA MET A 18 -27.22 -0.82 -10.17
C MET A 18 -27.18 0.32 -11.20
N PRO A 19 -26.06 1.05 -11.38
CA PRO A 19 -25.96 2.12 -12.37
C PRO A 19 -25.96 1.64 -13.84
N TYR A 20 -25.85 0.33 -14.11
CA TYR A 20 -25.98 -0.23 -15.46
C TYR A 20 -27.43 -0.51 -15.88
N VAL A 21 -28.40 -0.35 -14.97
CA VAL A 21 -29.80 -0.70 -15.22
C VAL A 21 -30.65 0.57 -15.43
N GLY A 22 -31.29 0.66 -16.59
CA GLY A 22 -32.30 1.68 -16.90
C GLY A 22 -31.74 3.06 -17.19
N ASP A 23 -32.47 4.10 -16.77
CA ASP A 23 -32.20 5.50 -17.09
C ASP A 23 -30.99 6.08 -16.34
N LEU A 24 -30.42 5.32 -15.39
CA LEU A 24 -29.20 5.68 -14.66
C LEU A 24 -27.94 5.50 -15.51
N ALA A 25 -27.99 4.68 -16.56
CA ALA A 25 -26.84 4.41 -17.43
C ALA A 25 -26.42 5.63 -18.27
N THR A 26 -27.30 6.63 -18.42
CA THR A 26 -27.04 7.85 -19.19
C THR A 26 -26.38 8.96 -18.37
N LEU A 27 -26.31 8.81 -17.03
CA LEU A 27 -25.63 9.74 -16.15
C LEU A 27 -24.10 9.58 -16.23
N ASP A 28 -23.38 10.68 -16.05
CA ASP A 28 -21.94 10.62 -15.96
C ASP A 28 -21.50 9.98 -14.65
N HIS A 29 -20.54 9.07 -14.75
CA HIS A 29 -20.15 8.19 -13.68
C HIS A 29 -18.67 8.34 -13.37
N ASN A 30 -18.35 8.78 -12.15
CA ASN A 30 -16.98 8.71 -11.67
C ASN A 30 -16.59 7.25 -11.44
N ARG A 31 -15.70 6.74 -12.30
CA ARG A 31 -15.09 5.42 -12.18
C ARG A 31 -13.67 5.56 -11.66
N LEU A 32 -13.14 4.49 -11.09
CA LEU A 32 -11.72 4.45 -10.75
C LEU A 32 -10.90 4.62 -12.03
N MET A 33 -10.01 5.61 -12.00
CA MET A 33 -9.05 5.84 -13.08
C MET A 33 -7.98 4.75 -13.03
N VAL A 34 -8.19 3.67 -13.77
CA VAL A 34 -7.19 2.61 -13.93
C VAL A 34 -6.38 2.88 -15.19
N GLN A 35 -5.06 2.89 -15.05
CA GLN A 35 -4.17 2.99 -16.20
C GLN A 35 -4.13 1.65 -16.95
N LYS A 36 -4.38 1.67 -18.26
CA LYS A 36 -4.35 0.45 -19.11
C LYS A 36 -2.93 -0.05 -19.41
N ASN A 37 -1.92 0.81 -19.23
CA ASN A 37 -0.51 0.50 -19.41
C ASN A 37 0.25 0.88 -18.14
N LEU A 38 1.20 0.04 -17.71
CA LEU A 38 2.12 0.37 -16.63
C LEU A 38 2.92 1.62 -16.99
N ARG A 39 2.62 2.74 -16.34
CA ARG A 39 3.29 4.02 -16.56
C ARG A 39 3.84 4.52 -15.22
N PRO A 40 5.04 5.13 -15.18
CA PRO A 40 5.54 5.76 -13.97
C PRO A 40 4.60 6.87 -13.47
N SER A 41 4.66 7.18 -12.17
CA SER A 41 3.76 8.14 -11.51
C SER A 41 3.86 9.58 -12.02
N SER A 42 4.91 9.93 -12.78
CA SER A 42 5.04 11.21 -13.50
C SER A 42 4.96 10.99 -15.01
N PRO A 43 4.15 11.77 -15.75
CA PRO A 43 4.03 11.66 -17.21
C PRO A 43 5.33 11.98 -17.97
N GLU A 44 6.32 12.61 -17.33
CA GLU A 44 7.65 12.87 -17.91
C GLU A 44 8.65 11.73 -17.70
N ARG A 45 8.37 10.74 -16.83
CA ARG A 45 9.28 9.63 -16.56
C ARG A 45 8.98 8.45 -17.48
N THR A 46 9.92 8.10 -18.35
CA THR A 46 9.83 6.92 -19.22
C THR A 46 10.30 5.63 -18.53
N GLN A 47 11.08 5.74 -17.45
CA GLN A 47 11.66 4.59 -16.74
C GLN A 47 11.28 4.61 -15.25
N PHE A 48 10.99 3.44 -14.71
CA PHE A 48 10.73 3.24 -13.28
C PHE A 48 11.99 3.47 -12.43
N PHE A 49 13.19 3.34 -13.01
CA PHE A 49 14.43 3.52 -12.28
C PHE A 49 14.68 4.98 -11.88
N VAL A 50 15.07 5.18 -10.62
CA VAL A 50 15.50 6.49 -10.14
C VAL A 50 16.95 6.74 -10.59
N GLU A 51 17.17 7.80 -11.38
CA GLU A 51 18.51 8.20 -11.84
C GLU A 51 19.30 8.87 -10.70
N PHE A 52 19.80 8.06 -9.75
CA PHE A 52 20.59 8.53 -8.59
C PHE A 52 21.84 9.33 -8.98
N TRP A 53 22.34 9.13 -10.20
CA TRP A 53 23.56 9.75 -10.74
C TRP A 53 23.41 11.20 -11.20
N LYS A 54 22.19 11.72 -11.30
CA LYS A 54 21.92 13.12 -11.70
C LYS A 54 21.71 14.07 -10.51
N VAL A 55 21.72 13.54 -9.28
CA VAL A 55 21.36 14.29 -8.07
C VAL A 55 22.63 14.76 -7.35
N PRO A 56 22.71 16.03 -6.89
CA PRO A 56 23.84 16.50 -6.11
C PRO A 56 23.96 15.72 -4.79
N ILE A 57 25.19 15.42 -4.37
CA ILE A 57 25.46 14.62 -3.16
C ILE A 57 24.81 15.23 -1.91
N GLU A 58 24.68 16.56 -1.85
CA GLU A 58 24.05 17.30 -0.76
C GLU A 58 22.61 16.87 -0.50
N TRP A 59 21.83 16.63 -1.57
CA TRP A 59 20.45 16.17 -1.46
C TRP A 59 20.34 14.73 -0.98
N VAL A 60 21.36 13.91 -1.22
CA VAL A 60 21.43 12.54 -0.69
C VAL A 60 21.61 12.56 0.83
N PHE A 61 22.41 13.47 1.36
CA PHE A 61 22.55 13.61 2.82
C PHE A 61 21.28 14.17 3.48
N ILE A 62 20.62 15.12 2.83
CA ILE A 62 19.35 15.68 3.32
C ILE A 62 18.24 14.62 3.34
N SER A 63 18.21 13.70 2.37
CA SER A 63 17.18 12.65 2.28
C SER A 63 17.27 11.57 3.37
N ILE A 64 18.40 11.48 4.09
CA ILE A 64 18.56 10.58 5.24
C ILE A 64 17.56 10.95 6.35
N ILE A 65 17.30 12.24 6.57
CA ILE A 65 16.40 12.72 7.62
C ILE A 65 14.95 12.24 7.40
N PRO A 66 14.28 12.51 6.26
CA PRO A 66 12.95 11.99 6.00
C PRO A 66 12.94 10.47 5.87
N GLY A 67 14.00 9.84 5.33
CA GLY A 67 14.13 8.39 5.27
C GLY A 67 14.13 7.73 6.65
N PHE A 68 14.84 8.31 7.62
CA PHE A 68 14.85 7.85 9.01
C PHE A 68 13.47 8.01 9.66
N ILE A 69 12.80 9.15 9.46
CA ILE A 69 11.44 9.38 9.97
C ILE A 69 10.45 8.33 9.43
N ILE A 70 10.49 8.04 8.12
CA ILE A 70 9.64 7.01 7.50
C ILE A 70 9.96 5.62 8.06
N THR A 71 11.24 5.30 8.24
CA THR A 71 11.67 4.01 8.81
C THR A 71 11.11 3.82 10.22
N VAL A 72 11.18 4.86 11.06
CA VAL A 72 10.62 4.84 12.41
C VAL A 72 9.09 4.74 12.38
N LEU A 73 8.42 5.44 11.46
CA LEU A 73 6.96 5.35 11.30
C LEU A 73 6.52 3.93 10.93
N PHE A 74 7.19 3.28 9.98
CA PHE A 74 6.90 1.90 9.58
C PHE A 74 7.22 0.90 10.67
N TYR A 75 8.27 1.12 11.44
CA TYR A 75 8.56 0.32 12.62
C TYR A 75 7.40 0.40 13.63
N PHE A 76 6.93 1.61 13.96
CA PHE A 76 5.79 1.76 14.87
C PHE A 76 4.50 1.15 14.34
N ASP A 77 4.22 1.33 13.04
CA ASP A 77 3.01 0.77 12.44
C ASP A 77 3.03 -0.76 12.47
N HIS A 78 4.18 -1.37 12.19
CA HIS A 78 4.37 -2.82 12.29
C HIS A 78 4.22 -3.33 13.73
N GLU A 79 4.92 -2.70 14.68
CA GLU A 79 4.88 -3.12 16.09
C GLU A 79 3.48 -2.98 16.68
N ILE A 80 2.81 -1.84 16.48
CA ILE A 80 1.45 -1.61 17.01
C ILE A 80 0.45 -2.58 16.35
N SER A 81 0.51 -2.74 15.02
CA SER A 81 -0.35 -3.69 14.31
C SER A 81 -0.15 -5.11 14.81
N SER A 82 1.09 -5.53 15.00
CA SER A 82 1.41 -6.88 15.48
C SER A 82 0.87 -7.15 16.87
N ILE A 83 0.97 -6.18 17.79
CA ILE A 83 0.43 -6.29 19.14
C ILE A 83 -1.10 -6.38 19.12
N ILE A 84 -1.77 -5.56 18.30
CA ILE A 84 -3.23 -5.57 18.19
C ILE A 84 -3.73 -6.90 17.61
N CYS A 85 -3.11 -7.39 16.53
CA CYS A 85 -3.47 -8.65 15.90
C CYS A 85 -3.17 -9.87 16.78
N THR A 86 -2.14 -9.79 17.64
CA THR A 86 -1.74 -10.87 18.54
C THR A 86 -2.34 -10.70 19.95
N ALA A 87 -3.26 -9.76 20.13
CA ALA A 87 -3.92 -9.56 21.42
C ALA A 87 -4.58 -10.87 21.89
N LYS A 88 -4.33 -11.26 23.15
CA LYS A 88 -4.75 -12.54 23.75
C LYS A 88 -6.26 -12.83 23.61
N ARG A 89 -7.07 -11.79 23.40
CA ARG A 89 -8.51 -11.85 23.10
C ARG A 89 -8.84 -12.66 21.83
N TYR A 90 -7.93 -12.69 20.85
CA TYR A 90 -8.13 -13.40 19.58
C TYR A 90 -7.59 -14.84 19.56
N GLY A 91 -6.94 -15.29 20.65
CA GLY A 91 -6.48 -16.68 20.79
C GLY A 91 -5.41 -17.13 19.78
N VAL A 92 -4.76 -16.20 19.07
CA VAL A 92 -3.80 -16.50 18.01
C VAL A 92 -2.45 -16.93 18.62
N GLN A 93 -1.99 -18.13 18.29
CA GLN A 93 -0.65 -18.63 18.62
C GLN A 93 0.25 -18.58 17.38
N LYS A 94 0.76 -17.40 17.01
CA LYS A 94 1.80 -17.30 15.96
C LYS A 94 3.19 -17.32 16.61
N PRO A 95 4.12 -18.17 16.14
CA PRO A 95 5.50 -18.13 16.58
C PRO A 95 6.16 -16.80 16.17
N GLY A 96 6.96 -16.22 17.07
CA GLY A 96 7.52 -14.88 16.92
C GLY A 96 8.53 -14.77 15.77
N GLY A 97 8.06 -14.26 14.64
CA GLY A 97 8.86 -13.94 13.45
C GLY A 97 9.02 -12.43 13.21
N TYR A 98 8.63 -11.57 14.15
CA TYR A 98 8.49 -10.12 13.95
C TYR A 98 9.77 -9.42 13.46
N ALA A 99 10.95 -9.89 13.87
CA ALA A 99 12.22 -9.32 13.42
C ALA A 99 12.50 -9.57 11.93
N TRP A 100 12.08 -10.73 11.41
CA TRP A 100 12.23 -11.07 9.98
C TRP A 100 11.27 -10.27 9.10
N ASP A 101 10.08 -9.97 9.62
CA ASP A 101 9.08 -9.15 8.91
C ASP A 101 9.58 -7.71 8.74
N ILE A 102 10.24 -7.14 9.77
CA ILE A 102 10.88 -5.80 9.69
C ILE A 102 12.07 -5.80 8.72
N ALA A 103 12.91 -6.83 8.75
CA ALA A 103 14.05 -6.94 7.83
C ALA A 103 13.60 -7.08 6.37
N LEU A 104 12.51 -7.83 6.14
CA LEU A 104 11.87 -7.96 4.83
C LEU A 104 11.27 -6.62 4.38
N LEU A 105 10.53 -5.93 5.25
CA LEU A 105 9.93 -4.62 4.98
C LEU A 105 11.00 -3.56 4.64
N GLY A 106 12.11 -3.55 5.36
CA GLY A 106 13.25 -2.68 5.06
C GLY A 106 13.84 -2.97 3.68
N THR A 107 14.05 -4.25 3.36
CA THR A 107 14.60 -4.68 2.06
C THR A 107 13.67 -4.33 0.90
N THR A 108 12.36 -4.57 1.04
CA THR A 108 11.37 -4.21 0.02
C THR A 108 11.24 -2.70 -0.13
N THR A 109 11.34 -1.93 0.95
CA THR A 109 11.34 -0.46 0.90
C THR A 109 12.55 0.09 0.14
N ILE A 110 13.74 -0.50 0.33
CA ILE A 110 14.94 -0.14 -0.45
C ILE A 110 14.72 -0.44 -1.94
N LEU A 111 14.19 -1.62 -2.27
CA LEU A 111 13.89 -1.99 -3.66
C LEU A 111 12.83 -1.06 -4.28
N CYS A 112 11.77 -0.73 -3.54
CA CYS A 112 10.74 0.23 -3.94
C CYS A 112 11.33 1.64 -4.17
N GLY A 113 12.27 2.06 -3.31
CA GLY A 113 13.00 3.32 -3.47
C GLY A 113 13.84 3.38 -4.76
N ILE A 114 14.53 2.27 -5.10
CA ILE A 114 15.30 2.14 -6.35
C ILE A 114 14.37 2.18 -7.57
N LEU A 115 13.20 1.54 -7.46
CA LEU A 115 12.18 1.45 -8.50
C LEU A 115 11.23 2.66 -8.54
N GLY A 116 11.37 3.64 -7.64
CA GLY A 116 10.48 4.79 -7.55
C GLY A 116 9.01 4.46 -7.29
N ILE A 117 8.73 3.27 -6.73
CA ILE A 117 7.38 2.79 -6.41
C ILE A 117 7.09 3.11 -4.94
N PRO A 118 5.87 3.53 -4.59
CA PRO A 118 5.51 3.73 -3.18
C PRO A 118 5.69 2.42 -2.38
N PRO A 119 6.32 2.47 -1.20
CA PRO A 119 6.46 1.29 -0.36
C PRO A 119 5.09 0.80 0.12
N ALA A 120 4.91 -0.51 0.17
CA ALA A 120 3.71 -1.11 0.74
C ALA A 120 3.79 -1.06 2.28
N ASN A 121 2.81 -0.42 2.91
CA ASN A 121 2.67 -0.41 4.36
C ASN A 121 1.63 -1.44 4.81
N GLY A 122 1.76 -1.94 6.04
CA GLY A 122 0.77 -2.80 6.68
C GLY A 122 -0.54 -2.03 6.88
N LEU A 123 -1.48 -2.17 5.95
CA LEU A 123 -2.79 -1.56 6.07
C LEU A 123 -3.54 -2.22 7.23
N LEU A 124 -3.70 -1.46 8.32
CA LEU A 124 -4.37 -1.84 9.57
C LEU A 124 -5.84 -2.27 9.41
N PRO A 125 -6.52 -1.97 8.28
CA PRO A 125 -7.69 -2.74 7.87
C PRO A 125 -7.60 -3.17 6.39
N GLN A 126 -7.51 -4.49 6.16
CA GLN A 126 -7.90 -5.12 4.90
C GLN A 126 -8.89 -6.25 5.16
#